data_AF-A0A9D6FBC8-F1
#
_entry.id   AF-A0A9D6FBC8-F1
#
_cell.length_a   1.000
_cell.length_b   1.000
_cell.length_c   1.000
_cell.angle_alpha   90.00
_cell.angle_beta   90.00
_cell.angle_gamma   90.00
#
_symmetry.space_group_name_H-M   'P 1'
#
loop_
_entity.id
_entity.type
_entity.pdbx_description
1 polymer ?
#
loop_
_entity_poly.entity_id
_entity_poly.type
_entity_poly.pdbx_seq_one_letter_code
_entity_poly.pdbx_strand_id
1 'polypeptide(L)'
;MAIYTYCLLRQPSVETLPSLRGIDGRPVFPLRCDKYTMLASRIERDFAFSARSIVEHGQVIARVFENRTVLPMRFGTFFRSEKQVIDLVRENRQDLLEAFCRLRGKAEMRVKLLLAFGATAPTGKMVVVRKPPRRSLGLEGYVPQGDGDPLDPQCRELAAQLAVRLREMFHPLDQHVSCRRLEGSQLLVDCAHLIDAEKVAAYQKLCCQASTQVKDCDLRVSGPWPPYHFLPNAVRLPAPSSVPSLRPRVTSRLAIAAH
;
A
#
# COMPACT_ATOMS: atom_id res chain seq x y z
N MET A 1 8.57 -25.57 -3.55
CA MET A 1 7.75 -24.48 -2.98
C MET A 1 8.57 -23.19 -2.95
N ALA A 2 7.97 -22.06 -3.30
CA ALA A 2 8.61 -20.75 -3.20
C ALA A 2 8.34 -20.11 -1.83
N ILE A 3 9.16 -19.14 -1.45
CA ILE A 3 8.99 -18.36 -0.22
C ILE A 3 8.27 -17.06 -0.58
N TYR A 4 7.01 -16.93 -0.18
CA TYR A 4 6.24 -15.70 -0.32
C TYR A 4 6.43 -14.83 0.91
N THR A 5 6.77 -13.56 0.74
CA THR A 5 7.12 -12.67 1.86
C THR A 5 6.10 -11.54 2.07
N TYR A 6 5.84 -11.21 3.32
CA TYR A 6 4.83 -10.20 3.71
C TYR A 6 5.49 -8.89 4.17
N CYS A 7 6.37 -8.95 5.17
CA CYS A 7 7.07 -7.77 5.67
C CYS A 7 8.35 -8.17 6.41
N LEU A 8 9.28 -7.24 6.44
CA LEU A 8 10.48 -7.32 7.26
C LEU A 8 10.26 -6.57 8.57
N LEU A 9 10.72 -7.18 9.67
CA LEU A 9 10.70 -6.62 11.01
C LEU A 9 12.12 -6.54 11.55
N ARG A 10 12.36 -5.56 12.42
CA ARG A 10 13.55 -5.54 13.27
C ARG A 10 13.14 -6.08 14.63
N GLN A 11 13.71 -7.22 15.04
CA GLN A 11 13.35 -7.86 16.29
C GLN A 11 14.16 -7.28 17.47
N PRO A 12 13.51 -6.90 18.58
CA PRO A 12 14.15 -7.00 19.89
C PRO A 12 14.20 -8.47 20.32
N SER A 13 15.20 -8.81 21.14
CA SER A 13 15.68 -10.16 21.44
C SER A 13 14.70 -11.16 22.08
N VAL A 14 13.49 -10.74 22.50
CA VAL A 14 12.65 -11.55 23.43
C VAL A 14 11.18 -11.70 23.03
N GLU A 15 10.67 -11.01 22.00
CA GLU A 15 9.23 -11.05 21.71
C GLU A 15 8.81 -12.17 20.73
N THR A 16 7.81 -12.95 21.15
CA THR A 16 7.08 -13.89 20.28
C THR A 16 6.21 -13.14 19.28
N LEU A 17 6.12 -13.68 18.07
CA LEU A 17 5.20 -13.16 17.04
C LEU A 17 3.81 -13.76 17.26
N PRO A 18 2.73 -12.99 17.00
CA PRO A 18 1.39 -13.56 17.04
C PRO A 18 1.27 -14.70 16.04
N SER A 19 0.40 -15.68 16.33
CA SER A 19 0.02 -16.68 15.32
C SER A 19 -0.74 -15.97 14.20
N LEU A 20 -0.16 -15.95 13.01
CA LEU A 20 -0.70 -15.28 11.84
C LEU A 20 -1.05 -16.31 10.77
N ARG A 21 -2.22 -16.13 10.16
CA ARG A 21 -2.60 -16.83 8.93
C ARG A 21 -2.49 -15.87 7.77
N GLY A 22 -1.79 -16.31 6.74
CA GLY A 22 -1.55 -15.56 5.53
C GLY A 22 -2.57 -15.89 4.45
N ILE A 23 -2.12 -15.80 3.20
CA ILE A 23 -2.97 -16.00 2.03
C ILE A 23 -3.55 -17.42 2.04
N ASP A 24 -4.88 -17.48 1.86
CA ASP A 24 -5.64 -18.72 1.79
C ASP A 24 -5.37 -19.64 3.01
N GLY A 25 -5.29 -19.01 4.19
CA GLY A 25 -5.16 -19.69 5.49
C GLY A 25 -3.78 -20.28 5.79
N ARG A 26 -2.81 -20.13 4.87
CA ARG A 26 -1.46 -20.70 5.02
C ARG A 26 -0.76 -20.15 6.27
N PRO A 27 0.04 -20.97 6.98
CA PRO A 27 0.78 -20.50 8.13
C PRO A 27 1.81 -19.45 7.71
N VAL A 28 1.91 -18.39 8.50
CA VAL A 28 3.01 -17.43 8.41
C VAL A 28 4.08 -17.84 9.42
N PHE A 29 5.30 -18.03 8.96
CA PHE A 29 6.45 -18.36 9.79
C PHE A 29 7.50 -17.24 9.74
N PRO A 30 8.22 -17.02 10.85
CA PRO A 30 9.35 -16.12 10.88
C PRO A 30 10.60 -16.76 10.29
N LEU A 31 11.21 -16.11 9.30
CA LEU A 31 12.56 -16.39 8.85
C LEU A 31 13.51 -15.38 9.50
N ARG A 32 14.36 -15.84 10.42
CA ARG A 32 15.29 -14.99 11.16
C ARG A 32 16.59 -14.79 10.39
N CYS A 33 16.99 -13.53 10.27
CA CYS A 33 18.22 -13.10 9.61
C CYS A 33 18.91 -12.07 10.52
N ASP A 34 19.85 -12.51 11.35
CA ASP A 34 20.56 -11.67 12.32
C ASP A 34 19.59 -10.89 13.24
N LYS A 35 19.50 -9.56 13.10
CA LYS A 35 18.60 -8.67 13.89
C LYS A 35 17.24 -8.46 13.24
N TYR A 36 16.99 -9.13 12.12
CA TYR A 36 15.79 -8.96 11.30
C TYR A 36 14.98 -10.26 11.24
N THR A 37 13.69 -10.13 10.99
CA THR A 37 12.79 -11.26 10.78
C THR A 37 11.90 -10.98 9.58
N MET A 38 11.99 -11.81 8.56
CA MET A 38 11.07 -11.81 7.44
C MET A 38 9.86 -12.68 7.78
N LEU A 39 8.66 -12.13 7.68
CA LEU A 39 7.44 -12.93 7.76
C LEU A 39 7.14 -13.52 6.38
N ALA A 40 6.99 -14.84 6.33
CA ALA A 40 6.82 -15.56 5.07
C ALA A 40 5.83 -16.72 5.17
N SER A 41 5.31 -17.15 4.02
CA SER A 41 4.57 -18.39 3.83
C SER A 41 5.20 -19.20 2.71
N ARG A 42 5.05 -20.53 2.76
CA ARG A 42 5.39 -21.41 1.63
C ARG A 42 4.19 -21.44 0.68
N ILE A 43 4.39 -20.95 -0.53
CA ILE A 43 3.35 -20.91 -1.58
C ILE A 43 3.95 -21.48 -2.87
N GLU A 44 3.15 -22.23 -3.62
CA GLU A 44 3.51 -22.75 -4.94
C GLU A 44 3.56 -21.60 -5.95
N ARG A 45 4.39 -21.73 -7.00
CA ARG A 45 4.59 -20.62 -7.96
C ARG A 45 3.39 -20.39 -8.88
N ASP A 46 2.65 -21.46 -9.14
CA ASP A 46 1.42 -21.50 -9.94
C ASP A 46 0.16 -21.24 -9.10
N PHE A 47 0.32 -20.83 -7.84
CA PHE A 47 -0.79 -20.47 -6.98
C PHE A 47 -1.64 -19.35 -7.61
N ALA A 48 -2.93 -19.63 -7.80
CA ALA A 48 -3.88 -18.71 -8.39
C ALA A 48 -4.30 -17.61 -7.40
N PHE A 49 -3.60 -16.48 -7.44
CA PHE A 49 -3.94 -15.32 -6.63
C PHE A 49 -5.30 -14.73 -7.01
N SER A 50 -6.00 -14.21 -6.01
CA SER A 50 -7.28 -13.53 -6.16
C SER A 50 -7.26 -12.17 -5.49
N ALA A 51 -8.29 -11.35 -5.73
CA ALA A 51 -8.47 -10.09 -5.00
C ALA A 51 -8.52 -10.29 -3.48
N ARG A 52 -8.98 -11.46 -3.02
CA ARG A 52 -8.96 -11.83 -1.60
C ARG A 52 -7.53 -12.00 -1.08
N SER A 53 -6.64 -12.59 -1.88
CA SER A 53 -5.24 -12.79 -1.51
C SER A 53 -4.51 -11.46 -1.24
N ILE A 54 -4.85 -10.41 -1.98
CA ILE A 54 -4.32 -9.06 -1.78
C ILE A 54 -4.75 -8.51 -0.42
N VAL A 55 -6.03 -8.70 -0.06
CA VAL A 55 -6.56 -8.28 1.25
C VAL A 55 -5.90 -9.07 2.37
N GLU A 56 -5.73 -10.39 2.22
CA GLU A 56 -5.08 -11.25 3.20
C GLU A 56 -3.61 -10.87 3.42
N HIS A 57 -2.86 -10.57 2.34
CA HIS A 57 -1.51 -10.01 2.43
C HIS A 57 -1.46 -8.73 3.26
N GLY A 58 -2.35 -7.78 2.93
CA GLY A 58 -2.45 -6.51 3.64
C GLY A 58 -2.83 -6.70 5.11
N GLN A 59 -3.68 -7.67 5.44
CA GLN A 59 -4.09 -7.97 6.81
C GLN A 59 -2.94 -8.49 7.68
N VAL A 60 -2.09 -9.37 7.14
CA VAL A 60 -0.89 -9.85 7.85
C VAL A 60 0.00 -8.68 8.23
N ILE A 61 0.28 -7.79 7.28
CA ILE A 61 1.16 -6.63 7.50
C ILE A 61 0.52 -5.64 8.47
N ALA A 62 -0.76 -5.31 8.28
CA ALA A 62 -1.48 -4.38 9.15
C ALA A 62 -1.48 -4.86 10.61
N ARG A 63 -1.73 -6.16 10.84
CA ARG A 63 -1.75 -6.74 12.18
C ARG A 63 -0.41 -6.61 12.90
N VAL A 64 0.69 -6.71 12.17
CA VAL A 64 2.04 -6.58 12.74
C VAL A 64 2.40 -5.10 12.95
N PHE A 65 1.97 -4.24 12.02
CA PHE A 65 2.19 -2.80 12.06
C PHE A 65 1.54 -2.11 13.25
N GLU A 66 0.44 -2.65 13.79
CA GLU A 66 -0.23 -2.11 14.98
C GLU A 66 0.72 -1.85 16.16
N ASN A 67 1.75 -2.68 16.34
CA ASN A 67 2.65 -2.59 17.50
C ASN A 67 4.13 -2.47 17.11
N ARG A 68 4.47 -2.48 15.82
CA ARG A 68 5.85 -2.58 15.34
C ARG A 68 6.10 -1.73 14.12
N THR A 69 7.34 -1.29 13.97
CA THR A 69 7.82 -0.73 12.69
C THR A 69 8.02 -1.87 11.71
N VAL A 70 7.39 -1.77 10.55
CA VAL A 70 7.45 -2.78 9.49
C VAL A 70 7.97 -2.16 8.21
N LEU A 71 8.77 -2.91 7.46
CA LEU A 71 9.05 -2.61 6.06
C LEU A 71 8.17 -3.55 5.22
N PRO A 72 7.05 -3.06 4.66
CA PRO A 72 6.10 -3.95 4.00
C PRO A 72 6.60 -4.41 2.63
N MET A 73 6.45 -5.70 2.32
CA MET A 73 6.73 -6.23 0.99
C MET A 73 5.58 -5.91 0.05
N ARG A 74 5.90 -5.73 -1.24
CA ARG A 74 4.87 -5.66 -2.27
C ARG A 74 4.15 -6.99 -2.35
N PHE A 75 2.86 -6.94 -2.67
CA PHE A 75 2.11 -8.14 -2.96
C PHE A 75 2.75 -8.89 -4.13
N GLY A 76 2.90 -10.21 -4.00
CA GLY A 76 3.49 -11.04 -5.06
C GLY A 76 5.01 -11.09 -5.04
N THR A 77 5.67 -10.68 -3.96
CA THR A 77 7.12 -10.88 -3.82
C THR A 77 7.43 -12.32 -3.40
N PHE A 78 8.23 -12.99 -4.22
CA PHE A 78 8.66 -14.37 -4.03
C PHE A 78 10.17 -14.53 -4.07
N PHE A 79 10.67 -15.48 -3.29
CA PHE A 79 12.06 -15.92 -3.31
C PHE A 79 12.14 -17.41 -3.65
N ARG A 80 13.24 -17.80 -4.30
CA ARG A 80 13.48 -19.19 -4.68
C ARG A 80 13.76 -20.07 -3.47
N SER A 81 14.37 -19.50 -2.43
CA SER A 81 14.76 -20.19 -1.21
C SER A 81 14.86 -19.21 -0.04
N GLU A 82 14.88 -19.76 1.17
CA GLU A 82 15.12 -18.98 2.40
C GLU A 82 16.51 -18.33 2.39
N LYS A 83 17.52 -19.01 1.84
CA LYS A 83 18.88 -18.46 1.66
C LYS A 83 18.86 -17.14 0.89
N GLN A 84 18.07 -17.05 -0.18
CA GLN A 84 17.98 -15.83 -0.98
C GLN A 84 17.37 -14.64 -0.20
N VAL A 85 16.48 -14.92 0.76
CA VAL A 85 15.96 -13.89 1.67
C VAL A 85 17.04 -13.43 2.65
N ILE A 86 17.81 -14.38 3.20
CA ILE A 86 18.91 -14.09 4.13
C ILE A 86 19.99 -13.24 3.44
N ASP A 87 20.40 -13.63 2.24
CA ASP A 87 21.43 -12.94 1.45
C ASP A 87 20.98 -11.49 1.15
N LEU A 88 19.73 -11.30 0.72
CA LEU A 88 19.16 -9.97 0.48
C LEU A 88 19.22 -9.07 1.73
N VAL A 89 18.86 -9.62 2.90
CA VAL A 89 18.90 -8.85 4.16
C VAL A 89 20.34 -8.47 4.54
N ARG A 90 21.31 -9.36 4.30
CA ARG A 90 22.72 -9.13 4.63
C ARG A 90 23.37 -8.10 3.72
N GLU A 91 23.08 -8.16 2.42
CA GLU A 91 23.60 -7.24 1.40
C GLU A 91 23.09 -5.81 1.65
N ASN A 92 21.82 -5.67 2.06
CA ASN A 92 21.16 -4.36 2.24
C ASN A 92 21.12 -3.90 3.71
N ARG A 93 21.97 -4.44 4.59
CA ARG A 93 21.86 -4.24 6.05
C ARG A 93 21.87 -2.77 6.51
N GLN A 94 22.65 -1.92 5.82
CA GLN A 94 22.81 -0.50 6.16
C GLN A 94 21.55 0.27 5.77
N ASP A 95 21.10 0.13 4.52
CA ASP A 95 19.87 0.74 4.02
C ASP A 95 18.64 0.30 4.82
N LEU A 96 18.58 -0.97 5.20
CA LEU A 96 17.52 -1.50 6.06
C LEU A 96 17.53 -0.84 7.44
N LEU A 97 18.70 -0.69 8.05
CA LEU A 97 18.83 -0.04 9.35
C LEU A 97 18.36 1.41 9.28
N GLU A 98 18.80 2.15 8.27
CA GLU A 98 18.39 3.54 8.03
C GLU A 98 16.88 3.64 7.80
N ALA A 99 16.30 2.75 7.00
CA ALA A 99 14.86 2.69 6.77
C ALA A 99 14.08 2.47 8.08
N PHE A 100 14.50 1.51 8.90
CA PHE A 100 13.87 1.26 10.19
C PHE A 100 14.00 2.47 11.13
N CYS A 101 15.16 3.12 11.18
CA CYS A 101 15.36 4.32 11.99
C CYS A 101 14.46 5.47 11.53
N ARG A 102 14.38 5.71 10.22
CA ARG A 102 13.55 6.74 9.60
C ARG A 102 12.06 6.50 9.83
N LEU A 103 11.59 5.26 9.70
CA LEU A 103 10.17 4.90 9.75
C LEU A 103 9.67 4.53 11.16
N ARG A 104 10.56 4.48 12.15
CA ARG A 104 10.19 4.15 13.53
C ARG A 104 9.19 5.17 14.09
N GLY A 105 8.08 4.66 14.62
CA GLY A 105 7.02 5.49 15.21
C GLY A 105 6.28 6.35 14.17
N LYS A 106 6.35 5.99 12.88
CA LYS A 106 5.71 6.72 11.78
C LYS A 106 4.65 5.88 11.11
N ALA A 107 3.68 6.56 10.53
CA ALA A 107 2.60 5.96 9.77
C ALA A 107 2.37 6.72 8.47
N GLU A 108 1.90 6.00 7.46
CA GLU A 108 1.48 6.60 6.20
C GLU A 108 -0.01 6.93 6.24
N MET A 109 -0.35 8.17 5.91
CA MET A 109 -1.71 8.61 5.62
C MET A 109 -1.82 8.87 4.13
N ARG A 110 -2.90 8.40 3.50
CA ARG A 110 -3.16 8.66 2.08
C ARG A 110 -4.29 9.64 1.92
N VAL A 111 -4.06 10.65 1.08
CA VAL A 111 -5.01 11.69 0.71
C VAL A 111 -5.21 11.62 -0.80
N LYS A 112 -6.41 11.28 -1.23
CA LYS A 112 -6.79 11.24 -2.63
C LYS A 112 -7.75 12.40 -2.92
N LEU A 113 -7.47 13.15 -3.97
CA LEU A 113 -8.31 14.23 -4.47
C LEU A 113 -8.74 13.89 -5.88
N LEU A 114 -10.05 13.82 -6.08
CA LEU A 114 -10.64 13.69 -7.41
C LEU A 114 -11.22 15.05 -7.82
N LEU A 115 -10.73 15.56 -8.94
CA LEU A 115 -11.09 16.83 -9.54
C LEU A 115 -11.77 16.57 -10.88
N ALA A 116 -12.89 17.24 -11.16
CA ALA A 116 -13.55 17.17 -12.46
C ALA A 116 -13.36 18.49 -13.22
N PHE A 117 -12.95 18.41 -14.49
CA PHE A 117 -12.85 19.56 -15.38
C PHE A 117 -14.02 19.53 -16.38
N GLY A 118 -14.85 20.57 -16.36
CA GLY A 118 -16.07 20.65 -17.18
C GLY A 118 -17.31 20.14 -16.44
N ALA A 119 -18.44 20.81 -16.68
CA ALA A 119 -19.63 20.82 -15.83
C ALA A 119 -20.20 19.44 -15.45
N THR A 120 -19.75 18.90 -14.33
CA THR A 120 -20.53 18.54 -13.14
C THR A 120 -19.58 17.76 -12.23
N ALA A 121 -19.09 18.41 -11.17
CA ALA A 121 -18.33 17.71 -10.15
C ALA A 121 -19.21 16.58 -9.59
N PRO A 122 -18.76 15.31 -9.59
CA PRO A 122 -19.50 14.27 -8.91
C PRO A 122 -19.60 14.67 -7.44
N THR A 123 -20.83 14.79 -6.95
CA THR A 123 -21.14 15.17 -5.57
C THR A 123 -20.72 14.01 -4.65
N GLY A 124 -19.43 13.99 -4.30
CA GLY A 124 -18.77 12.87 -3.63
C GLY A 124 -18.97 12.90 -2.12
N LYS A 125 -19.72 11.92 -1.60
CA LYS A 125 -19.82 11.66 -0.15
C LYS A 125 -18.50 11.06 0.36
N MET A 126 -17.99 11.63 1.45
CA MET A 126 -16.81 11.19 2.19
C MET A 126 -16.91 9.72 2.64
N VAL A 127 -15.82 8.96 2.48
CA VAL A 127 -15.65 7.64 3.12
C VAL A 127 -14.30 7.58 3.83
N VAL A 128 -14.31 7.72 5.15
CA VAL A 128 -13.14 7.44 6.00
C VAL A 128 -13.04 5.93 6.17
N VAL A 129 -12.14 5.29 5.42
CA VAL A 129 -11.96 3.84 5.47
C VAL A 129 -10.88 3.49 6.49
N ARG A 130 -11.29 2.92 7.64
CA ARG A 130 -10.41 2.42 8.70
C ARG A 130 -9.98 0.95 8.54
N LYS A 131 -10.56 0.21 7.58
CA LYS A 131 -10.26 -1.20 7.31
C LYS A 131 -9.35 -1.30 6.08
N PRO A 132 -8.44 -2.31 5.97
CA PRO A 132 -7.77 -2.59 4.70
C PRO A 132 -8.85 -2.65 3.60
N PRO A 133 -8.74 -1.83 2.55
CA PRO A 133 -9.83 -1.63 1.62
C PRO A 133 -10.18 -2.95 0.98
N ARG A 134 -11.47 -3.29 1.00
CA ARG A 134 -11.96 -4.56 0.44
C ARG A 134 -11.88 -4.65 -1.09
N ARG A 135 -11.28 -3.68 -1.80
CA ARG A 135 -11.04 -3.77 -3.27
C ARG A 135 -10.14 -2.69 -3.90
N SER A 136 -9.37 -1.90 -3.14
CA SER A 136 -8.74 -0.69 -3.75
C SER A 136 -7.42 -0.16 -3.17
N LEU A 137 -6.67 -0.88 -2.32
CA LEU A 137 -5.26 -0.52 -2.01
C LEU A 137 -4.30 -1.73 -2.01
N GLY A 138 -4.38 -2.60 -3.01
CA GLY A 138 -3.29 -3.54 -3.26
C GLY A 138 -3.06 -3.91 -4.72
N LEU A 139 -3.79 -3.26 -5.63
CA LEU A 139 -3.53 -3.27 -7.07
C LEU A 139 -2.95 -1.96 -7.60
N GLU A 140 -2.89 -0.89 -6.81
CA GLU A 140 -2.11 0.32 -7.18
C GLU A 140 -0.65 0.26 -6.67
N GLY A 141 -0.25 -0.90 -6.15
CA GLY A 141 1.14 -1.36 -6.18
C GLY A 141 1.46 -2.12 -7.48
N TYR A 142 0.51 -2.29 -8.39
CA TYR A 142 0.79 -2.30 -9.82
C TYR A 142 0.76 -0.83 -10.21
N VAL A 143 1.92 -0.18 -10.17
CA VAL A 143 2.17 0.90 -11.13
C VAL A 143 2.62 0.12 -12.35
N PRO A 144 1.75 -0.25 -13.31
CA PRO A 144 2.29 -0.28 -14.64
C PRO A 144 2.80 1.16 -14.83
N GLN A 145 4.09 1.32 -15.14
CA GLN A 145 4.41 2.33 -16.13
C GLN A 145 3.64 1.91 -17.39
N GLY A 146 2.35 2.21 -17.38
CA GLY A 146 1.41 1.90 -18.42
C GLY A 146 0.73 3.22 -18.64
N ASP A 147 1.29 3.97 -19.57
CA ASP A 147 0.54 4.61 -20.64
C ASP A 147 -0.79 5.23 -20.20
N GLY A 148 -0.76 5.99 -19.10
CA GLY A 148 -1.72 7.07 -18.95
C GLY A 148 -1.37 8.10 -20.01
N ASP A 149 -2.37 8.66 -20.67
CA ASP A 149 -2.17 9.78 -21.59
C ASP A 149 -1.18 10.77 -20.97
N PRO A 150 -0.19 11.26 -21.74
CA PRO A 150 0.80 12.19 -21.21
C PRO A 150 0.07 13.33 -20.52
N LEU A 151 0.26 13.42 -19.20
CA LEU A 151 -0.39 14.45 -18.38
C LEU A 151 -0.09 15.83 -18.95
N ASP A 152 -1.14 16.56 -19.32
CA ASP A 152 -1.04 17.93 -19.79
C ASP A 152 -0.24 18.78 -18.77
N PRO A 153 0.60 19.72 -19.22
CA PRO A 153 1.37 20.59 -18.33
C PRO A 153 0.50 21.29 -17.27
N GLN A 154 -0.72 21.68 -17.64
CA GLN A 154 -1.69 22.31 -16.74
C GLN A 154 -2.13 21.39 -15.60
N CYS A 155 -2.37 20.11 -15.88
CA CYS A 155 -2.74 19.13 -14.85
C CYS A 155 -1.59 18.87 -13.87
N ARG A 156 -0.35 18.85 -14.37
CA ARG A 156 0.85 18.70 -13.52
C ARG A 156 1.05 19.90 -12.61
N GLU A 157 0.89 21.11 -13.15
CA GLU A 157 1.00 22.35 -12.39
C GLU A 157 -0.06 22.41 -11.29
N LEU A 158 -1.32 22.10 -11.61
CA LEU A 158 -2.38 22.03 -10.61
C LEU A 158 -2.09 20.99 -9.52
N ALA A 159 -1.61 19.80 -9.89
CA ALA A 159 -1.24 18.77 -8.92
C ALA A 159 -0.08 19.23 -8.01
N ALA A 160 0.90 19.96 -8.55
CA ALA A 160 1.99 20.54 -7.78
C ALA A 160 1.50 21.61 -6.79
N GLN A 161 0.62 22.52 -7.24
CA GLN A 161 0.02 23.53 -6.36
C GLN A 161 -0.79 22.90 -5.23
N LEU A 162 -1.58 21.87 -5.52
CA LEU A 162 -2.32 21.12 -4.52
C LEU A 162 -1.39 20.38 -3.56
N ALA A 163 -0.29 19.80 -4.06
CA ALA A 163 0.71 19.17 -3.22
C ALA A 163 1.30 20.14 -2.19
N VAL A 164 1.64 21.37 -2.61
CA VAL A 164 2.15 22.43 -1.73
C VAL A 164 1.11 22.81 -0.67
N ARG A 165 -0.14 23.08 -1.08
CA ARG A 165 -1.22 23.41 -0.13
C ARG A 165 -1.48 22.30 0.88
N LEU A 166 -1.47 21.04 0.44
CA LEU A 166 -1.64 19.89 1.32
C LEU A 166 -0.47 19.78 2.31
N ARG A 167 0.75 20.07 1.86
CA ARG A 167 1.92 20.10 2.74
C ARG A 167 1.80 21.18 3.82
N GLU A 168 1.41 22.39 3.43
CA GLU A 168 1.21 23.52 4.35
C GLU A 168 0.06 23.29 5.31
N MET A 169 -1.00 22.58 4.90
CA MET A 169 -2.12 22.28 5.79
C MET A 169 -1.78 21.16 6.76
N PHE A 170 -1.22 20.05 6.27
CA PHE A 170 -1.05 18.83 7.05
C PHE A 170 0.31 18.67 7.71
N HIS A 171 1.31 19.46 7.32
CA HIS A 171 2.68 19.44 7.82
C HIS A 171 3.27 18.02 7.95
N PRO A 172 3.24 17.19 6.88
CA PRO A 172 3.82 15.86 6.94
C PRO A 172 5.34 15.93 7.08
N LEU A 173 5.92 14.88 7.65
CA LEU A 173 7.38 14.74 7.75
C LEU A 173 8.03 14.50 6.38
N ASP A 174 7.31 13.79 5.53
CA ASP A 174 7.70 13.47 4.16
C ASP A 174 6.43 13.27 3.32
N GLN A 175 6.50 13.53 2.02
CA GLN A 175 5.37 13.48 1.12
C GLN A 175 5.78 12.89 -0.23
N HIS A 176 4.97 11.96 -0.72
CA HIS A 176 5.06 11.46 -2.08
C HIS A 176 3.75 11.76 -2.81
N VAL A 177 3.84 12.38 -3.99
CA VAL A 177 2.66 12.75 -4.79
C VAL A 177 2.72 12.04 -6.12
N SER A 178 1.60 11.45 -6.52
CA SER A 178 1.35 11.01 -7.88
C SER A 178 0.08 11.64 -8.41
N CYS A 179 0.01 11.82 -9.72
CA CYS A 179 -1.19 12.30 -10.39
C CYS A 179 -1.45 11.45 -11.62
N ARG A 180 -2.73 11.27 -11.95
CA ARG A 180 -3.15 10.59 -13.18
C ARG A 180 -4.45 11.18 -13.69
N ARG A 181 -4.58 11.24 -15.02
CA ARG A 181 -5.85 11.55 -15.67
C ARG A 181 -6.73 10.31 -15.67
N LEU A 182 -8.01 10.50 -15.43
CA LEU A 182 -9.05 9.48 -15.53
C LEU A 182 -9.95 9.79 -16.74
N GLU A 183 -10.68 8.77 -17.20
CA GLU A 183 -11.69 8.90 -18.24
C GLU A 183 -12.71 10.01 -17.86
N GLY A 184 -13.08 10.86 -18.82
CA GLY A 184 -14.10 11.90 -18.61
C GLY A 184 -13.59 13.20 -17.95
N SER A 185 -12.39 13.67 -18.30
CA SER A 185 -11.82 14.95 -17.83
C SER A 185 -11.67 15.05 -16.31
N GLN A 186 -11.32 13.94 -15.66
CA GLN A 186 -11.04 13.92 -14.23
C GLN A 186 -9.54 13.80 -13.97
N LEU A 187 -9.06 14.47 -12.92
CA LEU A 187 -7.70 14.36 -12.41
C LEU A 187 -7.72 13.77 -11.01
N LEU A 188 -7.01 12.67 -10.84
CA LEU A 188 -6.74 12.10 -9.53
C LEU A 188 -5.36 12.55 -9.07
N VAL A 189 -5.31 13.21 -7.92
CA VAL A 189 -4.08 13.51 -7.19
C VAL A 189 -4.04 12.61 -5.96
N ASP A 190 -2.97 11.84 -5.82
CA ASP A 190 -2.78 10.86 -4.75
C ASP A 190 -1.51 11.22 -3.97
N CYS A 191 -1.71 11.67 -2.73
CA CYS A 191 -0.65 12.08 -1.83
C CYS A 191 -0.51 11.04 -0.71
N ALA A 192 0.66 10.45 -0.59
CA ALA A 192 1.07 9.72 0.61
C ALA A 192 1.83 10.68 1.53
N HIS A 193 1.43 10.76 2.79
CA HIS A 193 2.03 11.60 3.83
C HIS A 193 2.60 10.71 4.92
N LEU A 194 3.87 10.89 5.25
CA LEU A 194 4.50 10.26 6.40
C LEU A 194 4.32 11.17 7.61
N ILE A 195 3.72 10.64 8.66
CA ILE A 195 3.48 11.38 9.91
C ILE A 195 3.93 10.57 11.12
N ASP A 196 4.13 11.23 12.25
CA ASP A 196 4.30 10.53 13.52
C ASP A 196 3.00 9.78 13.86
N ALA A 197 3.11 8.53 14.31
CA ALA A 197 1.97 7.67 14.62
C ALA A 197 1.06 8.28 15.70
N GLU A 198 1.64 9.04 16.64
CA GLU A 198 0.92 9.76 17.69
C GLU A 198 0.01 10.88 17.13
N LYS A 199 0.37 11.45 15.97
CA LYS A 199 -0.38 12.54 15.33
C LYS A 199 -1.51 12.05 14.43
N VAL A 200 -1.68 10.73 14.24
CA VAL A 200 -2.72 10.15 13.36
C VAL A 200 -4.13 10.65 13.72
N ALA A 201 -4.47 10.69 15.00
CA ALA A 201 -5.79 11.15 15.45
C ALA A 201 -6.02 12.65 15.15
N ALA A 202 -5.00 13.49 15.36
CA ALA A 202 -5.06 14.92 15.04
C ALA A 202 -5.17 15.14 13.52
N TYR A 203 -4.39 14.39 12.75
CA TYR A 203 -4.42 14.42 11.29
C TYR A 203 -5.81 14.08 10.74
N GLN A 204 -6.43 13.00 11.23
CA GLN A 204 -7.78 12.60 10.81
C GLN A 204 -8.84 13.67 11.13
N LYS A 205 -8.73 14.36 12.28
CA LYS A 205 -9.62 15.48 12.63
C LYS A 205 -9.45 16.66 11.69
N LEU A 206 -8.21 17.03 11.37
CA LEU A 206 -7.92 18.13 10.43
C LEU A 206 -8.51 17.85 9.05
N CYS A 207 -8.42 16.59 8.57
CA CYS A 207 -9.03 16.20 7.30
C CYS A 207 -10.56 16.35 7.30
N CYS A 208 -11.22 15.94 8.38
CA CYS A 208 -12.67 16.09 8.52
C CYS A 208 -13.10 17.58 8.53
N GLN A 209 -12.27 18.47 9.05
CA GLN A 209 -12.53 19.91 9.03
C GLN A 209 -12.33 20.49 7.62
N ALA A 210 -11.21 20.16 6.96
CA ALA A 210 -10.90 20.62 5.62
C ALA A 210 -11.96 20.20 4.59
N SER A 211 -12.53 18.99 4.71
CA SER A 211 -13.56 18.51 3.78
C SER A 211 -14.89 19.28 3.88
N THR A 212 -15.23 19.83 5.05
CA THR A 212 -16.45 20.65 5.18
C THR A 212 -16.37 21.99 4.44
N GLN A 213 -15.16 22.44 4.12
CA GLN A 213 -14.92 23.75 3.51
C GLN A 213 -14.78 23.69 1.97
N VAL A 214 -14.63 22.50 1.38
CA VAL A 214 -14.37 22.35 -0.06
C VAL A 214 -15.57 21.67 -0.75
N LYS A 215 -16.38 22.47 -1.46
CA LYS A 215 -17.57 21.97 -2.19
C LYS A 215 -17.26 21.32 -3.54
N ASP A 216 -16.07 21.57 -4.09
CA ASP A 216 -15.74 21.21 -5.49
C ASP A 216 -14.70 20.08 -5.62
N CYS A 217 -14.36 19.38 -4.53
CA CYS A 217 -13.36 18.30 -4.54
C CYS A 217 -13.82 17.09 -3.72
N ASP A 218 -13.80 15.88 -4.32
CA ASP A 218 -13.95 14.63 -3.55
C ASP A 218 -12.61 14.29 -2.90
N LEU A 219 -12.47 14.72 -1.64
CA LEU A 219 -11.32 14.45 -0.78
C LEU A 219 -11.54 13.15 0.00
N ARG A 220 -10.68 12.15 -0.23
CA ARG A 220 -10.70 10.88 0.51
C ARG A 220 -9.41 10.68 1.27
N VAL A 221 -9.55 10.43 2.56
CA VAL A 221 -8.41 10.15 3.45
C VAL A 221 -8.51 8.75 4.00
N SER A 222 -7.39 8.03 3.99
CA SER A 222 -7.28 6.68 4.53
C SER A 222 -5.97 6.46 5.27
N GLY A 223 -5.99 5.57 6.25
CA GLY A 223 -4.84 5.24 7.11
C GLY A 223 -5.24 5.13 8.57
N PRO A 224 -4.31 4.82 9.48
CA PRO A 224 -2.87 4.70 9.23
C PRO A 224 -2.51 3.42 8.46
N TRP A 225 -1.60 3.54 7.51
CA TRP A 225 -1.06 2.43 6.72
C TRP A 225 0.41 2.17 7.07
N PRO A 226 0.88 0.92 6.90
CA PRO A 226 2.30 0.65 6.77
C PRO A 226 2.92 1.55 5.69
N PRO A 227 4.14 2.05 5.88
CA PRO A 227 4.74 3.07 5.02
C PRO A 227 5.27 2.49 3.69
N TYR A 228 4.38 2.10 2.79
CA TYR A 228 4.73 1.54 1.47
C TYR A 228 5.46 2.53 0.58
N HIS A 229 5.05 3.82 0.57
CA HIS A 229 5.61 4.84 -0.33
C HIS A 229 6.96 5.38 0.12
N PHE A 230 7.33 5.14 1.39
CA PHE A 230 8.52 5.71 2.02
C PHE A 230 9.64 4.69 2.22
N LEU A 231 9.52 3.51 1.59
CA LEU A 231 10.59 2.54 1.53
C LEU A 231 11.71 3.03 0.61
N PRO A 232 12.98 2.85 1.00
CA PRO A 232 14.11 3.26 0.16
C PRO A 232 14.17 2.42 -1.12
N ASN A 233 14.62 3.06 -2.21
CA ASN A 233 14.76 2.41 -3.51
C ASN A 233 15.80 1.28 -3.51
N ALA A 234 16.81 1.35 -2.64
CA ALA A 234 17.81 0.29 -2.47
C ALA A 234 17.20 -1.01 -1.92
N VAL A 235 16.15 -0.89 -1.10
CA VAL A 235 15.37 -2.03 -0.58
C VAL A 235 14.21 -2.35 -1.55
N ARG A 236 14.34 -2.06 -2.86
CA ARG A 236 13.44 -2.63 -3.87
C ARG A 236 13.74 -4.12 -3.98
N LEU A 237 13.17 -4.83 -3.02
CA LEU A 237 13.01 -6.27 -2.95
C LEU A 237 12.54 -6.77 -4.33
N PRO A 238 12.96 -7.97 -4.76
CA PRO A 238 12.82 -8.43 -6.14
C PRO A 238 11.43 -8.10 -6.69
N ALA A 239 11.43 -7.58 -7.92
CA ALA A 239 10.20 -7.26 -8.64
C ALA A 239 9.22 -8.44 -8.50
N PRO A 240 7.91 -8.17 -8.30
CA PRO A 240 6.93 -9.24 -8.21
C PRO A 240 7.12 -10.16 -9.42
N SER A 241 7.40 -11.44 -9.17
CA SER A 241 7.39 -12.41 -10.25
C SER A 241 6.02 -12.33 -10.90
N SER A 242 5.97 -12.24 -12.23
CA SER A 242 4.75 -12.10 -13.03
C SER A 242 3.62 -12.91 -12.40
N VAL A 243 2.74 -12.22 -11.67
CA VAL A 243 1.61 -12.86 -11.02
C VAL A 243 0.77 -13.42 -12.17
N PRO A 244 0.46 -14.73 -12.22
CA PRO A 244 -0.47 -15.25 -13.20
C PRO A 244 -1.73 -14.40 -13.11
N SER A 245 -2.18 -13.88 -14.25
CA SER A 245 -3.27 -12.90 -14.35
C SER A 245 -4.41 -13.25 -13.39
N LEU A 246 -4.88 -12.26 -12.63
CA LEU A 246 -6.08 -12.36 -11.80
C LEU A 246 -7.22 -12.82 -12.71
N ARG A 247 -7.48 -14.14 -12.77
CA ARG A 247 -8.56 -14.65 -13.60
C ARG A 247 -9.86 -14.12 -13.00
N PRO A 248 -10.64 -13.31 -13.73
CA PRO A 248 -11.98 -13.00 -13.27
C PRO A 248 -12.73 -14.34 -13.17
N ARG A 249 -13.34 -14.61 -12.01
CA ARG A 249 -14.34 -15.66 -11.91
C ARG A 249 -15.49 -15.23 -12.81
N VAL A 250 -15.48 -15.69 -14.06
CA VAL A 250 -16.66 -15.72 -14.91
C VAL A 250 -17.63 -16.62 -14.17
N THR A 251 -18.66 -16.03 -13.57
CA THR A 251 -19.85 -16.77 -13.16
C THR A 251 -20.51 -17.24 -14.45
N SER A 252 -20.16 -18.45 -14.89
CA SER A 252 -20.94 -19.19 -15.87
C SER A 252 -22.31 -19.43 -15.25
N ARG A 253 -23.30 -18.64 -15.67
CA ARG A 253 -24.71 -19.02 -15.49
C ARG A 253 -24.88 -20.36 -16.19
N LEU A 254 -25.32 -21.35 -15.42
CA LEU A 254 -25.71 -22.66 -15.92
C LEU A 254 -26.68 -22.48 -17.10
N ALA A 255 -26.38 -23.20 -18.17
CA ALA A 255 -27.37 -23.63 -19.12
C ALA A 255 -28.47 -24.40 -18.38
N ILE A 256 -29.72 -24.02 -18.61
CA ILE A 256 -30.86 -24.91 -18.47
C ILE A 256 -31.47 -24.97 -19.86
N ALA A 257 -31.27 -26.11 -20.50
CA ALA A 257 -32.00 -26.55 -21.68
C ALA A 257 -33.11 -27.51 -21.24
N ALA A 258 -34.20 -27.49 -21.99
CA ALA A 258 -35.22 -28.54 -22.18
C ALA A 258 -36.06 -28.95 -20.95
N HIS A 259 -37.31 -28.50 -20.91
CA HIS A 259 -38.46 -29.29 -21.39
C HIS A 259 -39.68 -28.41 -21.63
#